data_AF-A0A1M3NNA8-F1
#
_entry.id   AF-A0A1M3NNA8-F1
#
_cell.length_a   1.000
_cell.length_b   1.000
_cell.length_c   1.000
_cell.angle_alpha   90.00
_cell.angle_beta   90.00
_cell.angle_gamma   90.00
#
_symmetry.space_group_name_H-M   'P 1'
#
loop_
_entity.id
_entity.type
_entity.pdbx_description
1 polymer ?
#
loop_
_entity_poly.entity_id
_entity_poly.type
_entity_poly.pdbx_seq_one_letter_code
_entity_poly.pdbx_strand_id
1 'polypeptide(L)'
;MNDVRDIRSRASASGLTPGDVAWFDGFGWRPERTPPVESDAQGADYARREAALNAAIAGLSFSERGESPEGKLAAMIGARLADWRDRDQDDDDK
;
A
#
# COMPACT_ATOMS: atom_id res chain seq x y z
N MET A 1 -5.18 -19.79 4.22
CA MET A 1 -4.46 -18.73 4.97
C MET A 1 -3.27 -18.37 4.10
N ASN A 2 -3.32 -17.28 3.32
CA ASN A 2 -2.14 -16.88 2.54
C ASN A 2 -1.05 -16.51 3.55
N ASP A 3 0.05 -17.27 3.54
CA ASP A 3 1.16 -17.06 4.46
C ASP A 3 1.80 -15.71 4.14
N VAL A 4 2.03 -14.87 5.16
CA VAL A 4 2.67 -13.55 5.01
C VAL A 4 4.00 -13.66 4.27
N ARG A 5 4.65 -14.83 4.34
CA ARG A 5 5.86 -15.17 3.59
C ARG A 5 5.68 -15.16 2.07
N ASP A 6 4.53 -15.61 1.57
CA ASP A 6 4.25 -15.62 0.12
C ASP A 6 4.00 -14.21 -0.41
N ILE A 7 3.30 -13.39 0.37
CA ILE A 7 3.07 -11.96 0.07
C ILE A 7 4.42 -11.23 0.02
N ARG A 8 5.25 -11.42 1.06
CA ARG A 8 6.58 -10.82 1.16
C ARG A 8 7.46 -11.19 -0.04
N SER A 9 7.42 -12.44 -0.48
CA SER A 9 8.25 -12.92 -1.59
C SER A 9 7.79 -12.35 -2.93
N ARG A 10 6.48 -12.33 -3.21
CA ARG A 10 5.93 -11.75 -4.44
C ARG A 10 6.13 -10.24 -4.51
N ALA A 11 5.89 -9.54 -3.40
CA ALA A 11 5.98 -8.08 -3.36
C ALA A 11 7.42 -7.57 -3.41
N SER A 12 8.39 -8.33 -2.89
CA SER A 12 9.83 -8.02 -3.07
C SER A 12 10.25 -8.16 -4.54
N ALA A 13 9.68 -9.13 -5.28
CA ALA A 13 9.96 -9.32 -6.70
C ALA A 13 9.32 -8.24 -7.60
N SER A 14 8.33 -7.50 -7.10
CA SER A 14 7.60 -6.46 -7.84
C SER A 14 8.07 -5.03 -7.54
N GLY A 15 9.13 -4.87 -6.75
CA GLY A 15 9.77 -3.56 -6.52
C GLY A 15 9.67 -3.01 -5.09
N LEU A 16 9.15 -3.77 -4.12
CA LEU A 16 9.32 -3.39 -2.71
C LEU A 16 10.78 -3.54 -2.28
N THR A 17 11.28 -2.51 -1.60
CA THR A 17 12.62 -2.54 -1.00
C THR A 17 12.57 -3.29 0.34
N PRO A 18 13.73 -3.72 0.90
CA PRO A 18 13.78 -4.26 2.25
C PRO A 18 13.20 -3.33 3.32
N GLY A 19 13.32 -2.01 3.13
CA GLY A 19 12.74 -1.01 4.01
C GLY A 19 11.20 -1.02 3.97
N ASP A 20 10.60 -1.23 2.80
CA ASP A 20 9.15 -1.33 2.69
C ASP A 20 8.62 -2.60 3.34
N VAL A 21 9.32 -3.71 3.15
CA VAL A 21 8.98 -4.98 3.80
C VAL A 21 9.01 -4.81 5.32
N ALA A 22 10.05 -4.18 5.87
CA ALA A 22 10.13 -3.89 7.31
C ALA A 22 9.00 -2.96 7.78
N TRP A 23 8.62 -1.99 6.95
CA TRP A 23 7.50 -1.09 7.22
C TRP A 23 6.16 -1.85 7.29
N PHE A 24 5.88 -2.74 6.33
CA PHE A 24 4.70 -3.61 6.37
C PHE A 24 4.73 -4.59 7.55
N ASP A 25 5.90 -5.14 7.89
CA ASP A 25 6.10 -6.00 9.07
C ASP A 25 5.72 -5.25 10.36
N GLY A 26 6.01 -3.93 10.44
CA GLY A 26 5.69 -3.08 11.60
C GLY A 26 4.20 -3.04 11.98
N PHE A 27 3.29 -3.26 11.04
CA PHE A 27 1.86 -3.40 11.31
C PHE A 27 1.29 -4.78 10.96
N GLY A 28 2.18 -5.73 10.64
CA GLY A 28 1.85 -7.13 10.38
C GLY A 28 1.07 -7.35 9.08
N TRP A 29 1.32 -6.53 8.04
CA TRP A 29 0.68 -6.64 6.73
C TRP A 29 -0.86 -6.53 6.76
N ARG A 30 -1.39 -5.81 7.75
CA ARG A 30 -2.83 -5.60 7.95
C ARG A 30 -3.26 -4.26 7.36
N PRO A 31 -4.08 -4.22 6.30
CA PRO A 31 -4.53 -2.98 5.68
C PRO A 31 -5.14 -2.01 6.69
N GLU A 32 -6.00 -2.49 7.58
CA GLU A 32 -6.66 -1.65 8.59
C GLU A 32 -5.71 -0.95 9.58
N ARG A 33 -4.45 -1.40 9.66
CA ARG A 33 -3.40 -0.79 10.50
C ARG A 33 -2.43 0.10 9.71
N THR A 34 -2.66 0.30 8.42
CA THR A 34 -1.85 1.21 7.58
C THR A 34 -1.91 2.63 8.17
N PRO A 35 -0.78 3.22 8.55
CA PRO A 35 -0.76 4.55 9.16
C PRO A 35 -1.17 5.64 8.15
N PRO A 36 -1.66 6.80 8.63
CA PRO A 36 -1.97 7.93 7.76
C PRO A 36 -0.69 8.50 7.12
N VAL A 37 -0.86 9.23 6.01
CA VAL A 37 0.22 10.01 5.39
C VAL A 37 0.33 11.35 6.11
N GLU A 38 1.54 11.74 6.50
CA GLU A 38 1.81 12.95 7.29
C GLU A 38 2.74 13.94 6.57
N SER A 39 3.28 13.58 5.40
CA SER A 39 4.17 14.45 4.61
C SER A 39 4.23 14.04 3.13
N ASP A 40 4.67 14.94 2.26
CA ASP A 40 4.91 14.67 0.84
C ASP A 40 5.87 13.51 0.60
N ALA A 41 6.97 13.47 1.36
CA ALA A 41 7.97 12.41 1.24
C ALA A 41 7.37 11.04 1.57
N GLN A 42 6.52 10.99 2.60
CA GLN A 42 5.75 9.78 2.93
C GLN A 42 4.70 9.47 1.85
N GLY A 43 4.06 10.47 1.28
CA GLY A 43 3.13 10.31 0.15
C GLY A 43 3.80 9.67 -1.07
N ALA A 44 5.00 10.11 -1.44
CA ALA A 44 5.77 9.51 -2.53
C ALA A 44 6.13 8.04 -2.24
N ASP A 45 6.52 7.74 -1.00
CA ASP A 45 6.78 6.38 -0.54
C ASP A 45 5.54 5.49 -0.62
N TYR A 46 4.37 6.02 -0.23
CA TYR A 46 3.10 5.30 -0.30
C TYR A 46 2.72 5.01 -1.75
N ALA A 47 2.83 5.98 -2.64
CA ALA A 47 2.55 5.80 -4.07
C ALA A 47 3.45 4.71 -4.69
N ARG A 48 4.74 4.70 -4.32
CA ARG A 48 5.68 3.66 -4.75
C ARG A 48 5.31 2.27 -4.21
N ARG A 49 4.91 2.16 -2.94
CA ARG A 49 4.46 0.90 -2.33
C ARG A 49 3.18 0.38 -2.98
N GLU A 50 2.19 1.26 -3.22
CA GLU A 50 0.95 0.94 -3.91
C GLU A 50 1.23 0.39 -5.32
N ALA A 51 2.09 1.05 -6.10
CA ALA A 51 2.46 0.61 -7.43
C ALA A 51 3.09 -0.79 -7.43
N ALA A 52 4.01 -1.05 -6.49
CA ALA A 52 4.66 -2.35 -6.37
C ALA A 52 3.67 -3.48 -6.00
N LEU A 53 2.71 -3.20 -5.12
CA LEU A 53 1.65 -4.15 -4.77
C LEU A 53 0.72 -4.44 -5.96
N ASN A 54 0.32 -3.40 -6.69
CA ASN A 54 -0.49 -3.55 -7.90
C ASN A 54 0.24 -4.33 -9.00
N ALA A 55 1.55 -4.12 -9.14
CA ALA A 55 2.38 -4.90 -10.07
C ALA A 55 2.44 -6.38 -9.69
N ALA A 56 2.53 -6.71 -8.39
CA ALA A 56 2.54 -8.09 -7.90
C ALA A 56 1.28 -8.88 -8.27
N ILE A 57 0.14 -8.19 -8.41
CA ILE A 57 -1.16 -8.79 -8.72
C ILE A 57 -1.66 -8.47 -10.13
N ALA A 58 -0.81 -7.92 -11.00
CA ALA A 58 -1.21 -7.51 -12.34
C ALA A 58 -1.78 -8.67 -13.18
N GLY A 59 -1.33 -9.91 -12.92
CA GLY A 59 -1.84 -11.11 -13.60
C GLY A 59 -3.19 -11.63 -13.08
N LEU A 60 -3.72 -11.09 -11.98
CA LEU A 60 -4.99 -11.53 -11.39
C LEU A 60 -6.19 -10.78 -12.00
N SER A 61 -7.35 -11.43 -12.05
CA SER A 61 -8.62 -10.78 -12.40
C SER A 61 -9.04 -9.74 -11.35
N PHE A 62 -10.00 -8.88 -11.70
CA PHE A 62 -10.47 -7.82 -10.79
C PHE A 62 -10.98 -8.37 -9.45
N SER A 63 -11.78 -9.44 -9.47
CA SER A 63 -12.28 -10.09 -8.25
C SER A 63 -11.14 -10.66 -7.40
N GLU A 64 -10.20 -11.37 -8.03
CA GLU A 64 -9.05 -11.95 -7.33
C GLU A 64 -8.15 -10.87 -6.71
N ARG A 65 -7.96 -9.74 -7.40
CA ARG A 65 -7.24 -8.59 -6.84
C ARG A 65 -7.91 -8.08 -5.57
N GLY A 66 -9.23 -7.89 -5.58
CA GLY A 66 -9.98 -7.42 -4.41
C GLY A 66 -9.93 -8.39 -3.22
N GLU A 67 -9.80 -9.69 -3.47
CA GLU A 67 -9.69 -10.70 -2.40
C GLU A 67 -8.25 -10.90 -1.91
N SER A 68 -7.26 -10.60 -2.75
CA SER A 68 -5.85 -10.75 -2.44
C SER A 68 -5.39 -9.81 -1.31
N PRO A 69 -4.46 -10.25 -0.45
CA PRO A 69 -3.84 -9.39 0.56
C PRO A 69 -3.16 -8.15 -0.05
N GLU A 70 -2.43 -8.33 -1.15
CA GLU A 70 -1.74 -7.27 -1.86
C GLU A 70 -2.72 -6.21 -2.39
N GLY A 71 -3.84 -6.63 -2.98
CA GLY A 71 -4.86 -5.70 -3.49
C GLY A 71 -5.59 -4.96 -2.37
N LYS A 72 -5.85 -5.61 -1.23
CA LYS A 72 -6.41 -4.94 -0.04
C LYS A 72 -5.44 -3.91 0.55
N LEU A 73 -4.14 -4.22 0.59
CA LEU A 73 -3.11 -3.27 1.03
C LEU A 73 -2.99 -2.10 0.05
N ALA A 74 -2.94 -2.37 -1.25
CA ALA A 74 -2.88 -1.33 -2.29
C ALA A 74 -4.09 -0.39 -2.19
N ALA A 75 -5.30 -0.94 -2.07
CA ALA A 75 -6.52 -0.15 -1.93
C ALA A 75 -6.51 0.74 -0.67
N MET A 76 -6.03 0.22 0.46
CA MET A 76 -5.91 1.02 1.67
C MET A 76 -4.86 2.12 1.55
N ILE A 77 -3.71 1.84 0.93
CA ILE A 77 -2.68 2.86 0.69
C ILE A 77 -3.24 3.95 -0.23
N GLY A 78 -3.95 3.59 -1.30
CA GLY A 78 -4.64 4.53 -2.17
C GLY A 78 -5.66 5.40 -1.41
N ALA A 79 -6.43 4.81 -0.49
CA ALA A 79 -7.34 5.55 0.37
C ALA A 79 -6.60 6.55 1.28
N ARG A 80 -5.47 6.17 1.89
CA ARG A 80 -4.64 7.09 2.70
C ARG A 80 -4.08 8.25 1.90
N LEU A 81 -3.69 8.00 0.64
CA LEU A 81 -3.20 9.03 -0.26
C LEU A 81 -4.31 10.01 -0.65
N ALA A 82 -5.51 9.52 -0.93
CA ALA A 82 -6.68 10.34 -1.23
C ALA A 82 -7.05 11.22 -0.02
N ASP A 83 -7.20 10.61 1.17
CA ASP A 83 -7.50 11.32 2.42
C ASP A 83 -6.49 12.45 2.70
N TRP A 84 -5.21 12.24 2.39
CA TRP A 84 -4.17 13.24 2.60
C TRP A 84 -4.26 14.39 1.59
N ARG A 85 -4.48 14.10 0.30
CA ARG A 85 -4.65 15.12 -0.75
C ARG A 85 -5.89 15.97 -0.54
N ASP A 86 -6.97 15.38 -0.01
CA ASP A 86 -8.20 16.11 0.27
C ASP A 86 -8.01 17.07 1.45
N ARG A 87 -7.25 16.68 2.48
CA ARG A 87 -6.90 17.57 3.60
C ARG A 87 -6.04 18.77 3.19
N ASP A 88 -5.04 18.53 2.34
CA ASP A 88 -4.12 19.58 1.88
C ASP A 88 -4.85 20.63 1.04
N GLN A 89 -5.86 20.21 0.26
CA GLN A 89 -6.73 21.11 -0.50
C GLN A 89 -7.69 21.93 0.38
N ASP A 90 -8.18 21.37 1.49
CA ASP A 90 -9.08 22.09 2.41
C ASP A 90 -8.35 23.16 3.26
N ASP A 91 -7.04 23.02 3.46
CA ASP A 91 -6.22 23.99 4.23
C ASP A 91 -5.82 25.23 3.41
N ASP A 92 -5.81 25.16 2.07
CA ASP A 92 -5.48 26.28 1.16
C ASP A 92 -6.66 27.25 0.93
N ASP A 93 -7.89 26.87 1.29
CA ASP A 93 -9.12 27.66 1.09
C ASP A 93 -9.51 28.54 2.32
N LYS A 94 -8.58 28.82 3.24
CA LYS A 94 -8.81 29.55 4.51
C LYS A 94 -8.06 30.87 4.67
#